data_AF-A0A8S0G4W2-F1
#
_entry.id   AF-A0A8S0G4W2-F1
#
_cell.length_a   1.000
_cell.length_b   1.000
_cell.length_c   1.000
_cell.angle_alpha   90.00
_cell.angle_beta   90.00
_cell.angle_gamma   90.00
#
_symmetry.space_group_name_H-M   'P 1'
#
loop_
_entity.id
_entity.type
_entity.pdbx_description
1 polymer ?
#
loop_
_entity_poly.entity_id
_entity_poly.type
_entity_poly.pdbx_seq_one_letter_code
_entity_poly.pdbx_strand_id
1 'polypeptide(L)'
;MLMLSACSALQGTPQPAPPVTDHPQEIRRDQTQGLQRIGSVSTMVRGSPDDALAEIRAKAVAAKADYYVVVMVDETIVTGQL
;
A
#
# COMPACT_ATOMS: atom_id res chain seq x y z
N MET A 1 5.95 6.33 39.87
CA MET A 1 5.91 6.82 38.48
C MET A 1 5.31 5.71 37.64
N LEU A 2 3.99 5.71 37.44
CA LEU A 2 3.32 4.75 36.55
C LEU A 2 3.64 5.18 35.11
N MET A 3 4.49 4.42 34.42
CA MET A 3 4.63 4.59 32.97
C MET A 3 3.35 4.07 32.32
N LEU A 4 2.59 4.98 31.70
CA LEU A 4 1.53 4.60 30.77
C LEU A 4 2.19 3.94 29.56
N SER A 5 2.15 2.62 29.47
CA SER A 5 2.46 1.89 28.24
C SER A 5 1.42 2.28 27.19
N ALA A 6 1.74 3.31 26.41
CA ALA A 6 0.89 3.80 25.34
C ALA A 6 0.72 2.72 24.26
N CYS A 7 -0.54 2.47 23.90
CA CYS A 7 -1.04 1.64 22.82
C CYS A 7 -0.15 1.60 21.56
N SER A 8 0.69 0.57 21.41
CA SER A 8 1.33 0.27 20.12
C SER A 8 0.47 -0.66 19.24
N ALA A 9 -0.76 -0.98 19.62
CA ALA A 9 -1.61 -1.94 18.91
C ALA A 9 -2.19 -1.41 17.58
N LEU A 10 -2.06 -0.11 17.28
CA LEU A 10 -2.62 0.48 16.05
C LEU A 10 -1.62 0.45 14.87
N GLN A 11 -0.35 0.21 15.16
CA GLN A 11 0.72 0.02 14.17
C GLN A 11 1.45 -1.24 14.61
N GLY A 12 1.12 -2.37 13.99
CA GLY A 12 1.70 -3.68 14.32
C GLY A 12 3.21 -3.58 14.53
N THR A 13 3.74 -4.39 15.45
CA THR A 13 5.18 -4.47 15.70
C THR A 13 5.92 -4.53 14.37
N PRO A 14 6.92 -3.67 14.13
CA PRO A 14 7.61 -3.66 12.85
C PRO A 14 8.10 -5.06 12.49
N GLN A 15 7.79 -5.48 11.27
CA GLN A 15 8.13 -6.80 10.76
C GLN A 15 9.07 -6.62 9.56
N PRO A 16 10.04 -7.51 9.32
CA PRO A 16 10.82 -7.44 8.10
C PRO A 16 9.96 -7.53 6.84
N ALA A 17 10.39 -6.82 5.79
CA ALA A 17 9.85 -7.03 4.46
C ALA A 17 10.09 -8.49 4.01
N PRO A 18 9.18 -9.09 3.23
CA PRO A 18 9.44 -10.39 2.60
C PRO A 18 10.67 -10.29 1.66
N PRO A 19 11.32 -11.40 1.32
CA PRO A 19 12.44 -11.39 0.36
C PRO A 19 12.03 -10.75 -0.98
N VAL A 20 12.93 -10.00 -1.60
CA VAL A 20 12.70 -9.40 -2.93
C VAL A 20 12.45 -10.50 -3.97
N THR A 21 11.52 -10.25 -4.89
CA THR A 21 11.20 -11.13 -6.03
C THR A 21 11.35 -10.34 -7.34
N ASP A 22 11.16 -11.02 -8.48
CA ASP A 22 11.28 -10.41 -9.81
C ASP A 22 10.15 -9.42 -10.15
N HIS A 23 9.17 -9.24 -9.26
CA HIS A 23 8.05 -8.32 -9.44
C HIS A 23 7.72 -7.58 -8.13
N PRO A 24 7.19 -6.35 -8.21
CA PRO A 24 6.81 -5.60 -7.02
C PRO A 24 5.81 -6.37 -6.16
N GLN A 25 6.12 -6.47 -4.87
CA GLN A 25 5.25 -7.10 -3.87
C GLN A 25 4.45 -6.06 -3.09
N GLU A 26 3.18 -6.35 -2.85
CA GLU A 26 2.41 -5.57 -1.89
C GLU A 26 2.86 -5.91 -0.47
N ILE A 27 3.20 -4.89 0.31
CA ILE A 27 3.58 -5.06 1.71
C ILE A 27 2.71 -4.18 2.61
N ARG A 28 2.65 -4.55 3.89
CA ARG A 28 1.96 -3.76 4.90
C ARG A 28 2.84 -2.61 5.40
N ARG A 29 2.22 -1.58 5.98
CA ARG A 29 2.94 -0.42 6.53
C ARG A 29 3.97 -0.78 7.60
N ASP A 30 3.72 -1.81 8.40
CA ASP A 30 4.66 -2.30 9.41
C ASP A 30 5.84 -3.08 8.81
N GLN A 31 5.81 -3.36 7.51
CA GLN A 31 6.90 -4.02 6.77
C GLN A 31 7.80 -3.06 6.00
N THR A 32 7.60 -1.75 6.13
CA THR A 32 8.40 -0.75 5.40
C THR A 32 9.69 -0.35 6.12
N GLN A 33 9.98 -0.92 7.29
CA GLN A 33 11.14 -0.52 8.08
C GLN A 33 12.44 -0.81 7.30
N GLY A 34 13.31 0.20 7.21
CA GLY A 34 14.59 0.08 6.50
C GLY A 34 14.50 0.22 4.98
N LEU A 35 13.29 0.30 4.41
CA LEU A 35 13.10 0.54 2.99
C LEU A 35 13.21 2.04 2.66
N GLN A 36 13.79 2.35 1.51
CA GLN A 36 13.82 3.71 0.97
C GLN A 36 12.64 3.92 0.03
N ARG A 37 11.81 4.93 0.32
CA ARG A 37 10.69 5.29 -0.55
C ARG A 37 11.20 6.02 -1.79
N ILE A 38 10.96 5.46 -2.96
CA ILE A 38 11.39 6.04 -4.24
C ILE A 38 10.36 7.01 -4.85
N GLY A 39 9.10 6.96 -4.40
CA GLY A 39 8.04 7.84 -4.90
C GLY A 39 6.65 7.45 -4.41
N SER A 40 5.63 8.06 -5.01
CA SER A 40 4.23 7.62 -4.89
C SER A 40 3.51 7.78 -6.22
N VAL A 41 2.54 6.91 -6.40
CA VAL A 41 1.66 6.87 -7.57
C VAL A 41 0.22 6.85 -7.09
N SER A 42 -0.68 7.39 -7.90
CA SER A 42 -2.13 7.32 -7.70
C SER A 42 -2.79 6.88 -9.02
N THR A 43 -3.99 6.33 -8.92
CA THR A 43 -4.85 6.09 -10.07
C THR A 43 -6.30 6.43 -9.73
N MET A 44 -7.09 6.70 -10.77
CA MET A 44 -8.53 6.83 -10.72
C MET A 44 -9.09 6.07 -11.91
N VAL A 45 -9.83 5.00 -11.63
CA VAL A 45 -10.43 4.13 -12.65
C VAL A 45 -11.95 4.20 -12.57
N ARG A 46 -12.62 4.13 -13.71
CA ARG A 46 -14.05 3.84 -13.76
C ARG A 46 -14.19 2.34 -13.96
N GLY A 47 -14.48 1.63 -12.89
CA GLY A 47 -14.47 0.17 -12.86
C GLY A 47 -14.54 -0.33 -11.43
N SER A 48 -13.96 -1.49 -11.18
CA SER A 48 -13.85 -2.08 -9.85
C SER A 48 -12.62 -1.56 -9.10
N PRO A 49 -12.59 -1.69 -7.77
CA PRO A 49 -11.40 -1.42 -6.96
C PRO A 49 -10.19 -2.28 -7.40
N ASP A 50 -10.44 -3.51 -7.85
CA ASP A 50 -9.40 -4.42 -8.32
C ASP A 50 -8.69 -3.88 -9.57
N ASP A 51 -9.41 -3.16 -10.45
CA ASP A 51 -8.81 -2.52 -11.62
C ASP A 51 -7.82 -1.42 -11.19
N ALA A 52 -8.16 -0.65 -10.15
CA ALA A 52 -7.25 0.35 -9.59
C ALA A 52 -6.01 -0.31 -8.98
N LEU A 53 -6.18 -1.41 -8.25
CA LEU A 53 -5.06 -2.16 -7.66
C LEU A 53 -4.14 -2.75 -8.75
N ALA A 54 -4.72 -3.26 -9.84
CA ALA A 54 -3.96 -3.76 -10.99
C ALA A 54 -3.13 -2.64 -11.65
N GLU A 55 -3.70 -1.45 -11.82
CA GLU A 55 -2.97 -0.31 -12.38
C GLU A 55 -1.88 0.22 -11.44
N ILE A 56 -2.11 0.24 -10.12
CA ILE A 56 -1.06 0.57 -9.14
C ILE A 56 0.10 -0.43 -9.23
N ARG A 57 -0.18 -1.73 -9.33
CA ARG A 57 0.85 -2.75 -9.55
C ARG A 57 1.63 -2.51 -10.84
N ALA A 58 0.95 -2.21 -11.94
CA ALA A 58 1.60 -1.89 -13.21
C ALA A 58 2.51 -0.65 -13.13
N LYS A 59 2.07 0.40 -12.41
CA LYS A 59 2.90 1.59 -12.14
C LYS A 59 4.10 1.27 -11.26
N ALA A 60 3.96 0.40 -10.27
CA ALA A 60 5.09 -0.08 -9.45
C ALA A 60 6.11 -0.86 -10.29
N VAL A 61 5.65 -1.69 -11.23
CA VAL A 61 6.53 -2.40 -12.19
C VAL A 61 7.26 -1.39 -13.07
N ALA A 62 6.56 -0.42 -13.64
CA ALA A 62 7.16 0.61 -14.50
C ALA A 62 8.20 1.47 -13.74
N ALA A 63 7.97 1.72 -12.46
CA ALA A 63 8.91 2.41 -11.57
C ALA A 63 10.08 1.53 -11.10
N LYS A 64 10.09 0.23 -11.45
CA LYS A 64 11.06 -0.77 -10.98
C LYS A 64 11.16 -0.83 -9.45
N ALA A 65 10.01 -0.75 -8.78
CA ALA A 65 9.94 -0.84 -7.33
C ALA A 65 10.02 -2.32 -6.89
N ASP A 66 10.77 -2.60 -5.83
CA ASP A 66 10.77 -3.94 -5.21
C ASP A 66 9.45 -4.20 -4.44
N TYR A 67 8.87 -3.14 -3.88
CA TYR A 67 7.66 -3.19 -3.06
C TYR A 67 6.73 -2.01 -3.35
N TYR A 68 5.45 -2.19 -3.09
CA TYR A 68 4.47 -1.11 -3.01
C TYR A 68 3.58 -1.28 -1.78
N VAL A 69 3.03 -0.17 -1.29
CA VAL A 69 2.07 -0.13 -0.19
C VAL A 69 0.85 0.60 -0.67
N VAL A 70 -0.32 -0.05 -0.62
CA VAL A 70 -1.58 0.63 -0.87
C VAL A 70 -1.94 1.42 0.39
N VAL A 71 -1.88 2.75 0.26
CA VAL A 71 -2.06 3.66 1.40
C VAL A 71 -3.54 3.94 1.64
N MET A 72 -4.33 3.99 0.57
CA MET A 72 -5.75 4.31 0.55
C MET A 72 -6.38 3.74 -0.72
N VAL A 73 -7.59 3.23 -0.59
CA VAL A 73 -8.52 2.94 -1.69
C VAL A 73 -9.80 3.69 -1.34
N ASP A 74 -10.29 4.49 -2.28
CA ASP A 74 -11.53 5.26 -2.14
C ASP A 74 -12.47 4.88 -3.28
N GLU A 75 -13.69 4.51 -2.94
CA GLU A 75 -14.70 4.01 -3.87
C GLU A 75 -15.84 5.02 -3.97
N THR A 76 -16.05 5.55 -5.18
CA THR A 76 -17.21 6.39 -5.46
C THR A 76 -18.25 5.59 -6.24
N ILE A 77 -19.36 5.23 -5.59
CA ILE A 77 -20.51 4.65 -6.27
C ILE A 77 -21.27 5.78 -6.98
N VAL A 78 -21.22 5.78 -8.31
CA VAL A 78 -22.00 6.73 -9.12
C VAL A 78 -23.43 6.20 -9.25
N THR A 79 -24.32 6.61 -8.33
CA THR A 79 -25.76 6.38 -8.45
C THR A 79 -26.39 7.47 -9.32
N GLY A 80 -27.14 7.09 -10.37
CA GLY A 80 -27.89 8.05 -11.20
C GLY A 80 -27.90 7.85 -12.72
N GLN A 81 -27.46 6.70 -13.23
CA GLN A 81 -27.69 6.34 -14.64
C GLN A 81 -28.71 5.20 -14.71
N LEU A 82 -29.98 5.58 -14.75
CA LEU A 82 -31.08 4.80 -15.30
C LEU A 82 -31.62 5.55 -16.53
#